data_AF-A0A1E3I300-F1
#
_entry.id   AF-A0A1E3I300-F1
#
_cell.length_a   1.000
_cell.length_b   1.000
_cell.length_c   1.000
_cell.angle_alpha   90.00
_cell.angle_beta   90.00
_cell.angle_gamma   90.00
#
_symmetry.space_group_name_H-M   'P 1'
#
loop_
_entity.id
_entity.type
_entity.pdbx_description
1 polymer ?
#
loop_
_entity_poly.entity_id
_entity_poly.type
_entity_poly.pdbx_seq_one_letter_code
_entity_poly.pdbx_strand_id
1 'polypeptide(L)'
;METNLAATTAARKERLIALRRKKEEGETSGTFALKQRNYDPETRNLRKRDAEDGNQDTVEKAVEGLAEMIIKEDEEKRAEELDLFNIQPKRPNWDLKRDMDNRMSKLDRKTNEAIATIFRQRLQSLRKNQDPSAQVDLVASINAAEHERDEQTREESEEE
;
A
#
# COMPACT_ATOMS: atom_id res chain seq x y z
N MET A 1 -10.74 -40.43 -21.70
CA MET A 1 -10.45 -39.43 -20.65
C MET A 1 -10.47 -40.16 -19.32
N GLU A 2 -9.33 -40.72 -18.93
CA GLU A 2 -9.21 -41.44 -17.66
C GLU A 2 -9.44 -40.44 -16.51
N THR A 3 -10.48 -40.69 -15.73
CA THR A 3 -10.95 -39.75 -14.70
C THR A 3 -9.89 -39.64 -13.59
N ASN A 4 -9.56 -38.43 -13.16
CA ASN A 4 -8.58 -38.12 -12.10
C ASN A 4 -8.69 -38.99 -10.82
N LEU A 5 -9.87 -39.54 -10.53
CA LEU A 5 -10.10 -40.50 -9.44
C LEU A 5 -9.33 -41.83 -9.59
N ALA A 6 -9.24 -42.35 -10.82
CA ALA A 6 -8.51 -43.59 -11.10
C ALA A 6 -7.00 -43.40 -10.90
N ALA A 7 -6.48 -42.23 -11.31
CA ALA A 7 -5.08 -41.87 -11.09
C ALA A 7 -4.75 -41.67 -9.59
N THR A 8 -5.63 -41.04 -8.82
CA THR A 8 -5.38 -40.82 -7.37
C THR A 8 -5.45 -42.10 -6.55
N THR A 9 -6.34 -43.04 -6.92
CA THR A 9 -6.45 -44.35 -6.26
C THR A 9 -5.25 -45.26 -6.57
N ALA A 10 -4.75 -45.25 -7.82
CA ALA A 10 -3.53 -45.97 -8.19
C ALA A 10 -2.31 -45.45 -7.40
N ALA A 11 -2.11 -44.14 -7.33
CA ALA A 11 -1.01 -43.53 -6.58
C ALA A 11 -1.07 -43.85 -5.07
N ARG A 12 -2.28 -43.91 -4.48
CA ARG A 12 -2.45 -44.32 -3.08
C ARG A 12 -2.08 -45.80 -2.87
N LYS A 13 -2.47 -46.68 -3.80
CA LYS A 13 -2.17 -48.11 -3.75
C LYS A 13 -0.66 -48.36 -3.84
N GLU A 14 0.03 -47.66 -4.74
CA GLU A 14 1.49 -47.75 -4.88
C GLU A 14 2.23 -47.29 -3.62
N ARG A 15 1.81 -46.17 -3.01
CA ARG A 15 2.38 -45.71 -1.73
C ARG A 15 2.22 -46.71 -0.61
N LEU A 16 1.05 -47.36 -0.50
CA LEU A 16 0.82 -48.37 0.53
C LEU A 16 1.68 -49.63 0.31
N ILE A 17 1.89 -50.03 -0.95
CA ILE A 17 2.79 -51.14 -1.30
C ILE A 17 4.25 -50.79 -0.95
N ALA A 18 4.70 -49.56 -1.23
CA ALA A 18 6.04 -49.10 -0.88
C ALA A 18 6.27 -49.08 0.64
N LEU A 19 5.29 -48.63 1.43
CA LEU A 19 5.36 -48.65 2.89
C LEU A 19 5.37 -50.07 3.46
N ARG A 20 4.63 -50.99 2.85
CA ARG A 20 4.60 -52.40 3.26
C ARG A 20 5.92 -53.09 2.96
N ARG A 21 6.50 -52.83 1.79
CA ARG A 21 7.83 -53.30 1.41
C ARG A 21 8.91 -52.76 2.34
N LYS A 22 8.86 -51.46 2.68
CA LYS A 22 9.79 -50.85 3.65
C LYS A 22 9.67 -51.45 5.06
N LYS A 23 8.46 -51.89 5.45
CA LYS A 23 8.24 -52.59 6.73
C LYS A 23 8.76 -54.04 6.69
N GLU A 24 8.65 -54.72 5.56
CA GLU A 24 9.16 -56.08 5.35
C GLU A 24 10.70 -56.12 5.19
N GLU A 25 11.32 -55.05 4.68
CA GLU A 25 12.78 -54.85 4.60
C GLU A 25 13.43 -54.53 5.97
N GLY A 26 12.70 -54.72 7.08
CA GLY A 26 13.31 -55.06 8.37
C GLY A 26 14.09 -53.93 9.05
N GLU A 27 13.41 -52.87 9.46
CA GLU A 27 13.94 -51.99 10.52
C GLU A 27 13.47 -52.52 11.89
N THR A 28 14.06 -53.63 12.32
CA THR A 28 13.93 -54.14 13.70
C THR A 28 15.29 -54.36 14.32
N SER A 29 15.92 -53.28 14.75
CA SER A 29 16.91 -53.33 15.83
C SER A 29 16.71 -52.13 16.74
N GLY A 30 15.68 -52.22 17.56
CA GLY A 30 15.49 -51.36 18.71
C GLY A 30 16.60 -51.59 19.74
N THR A 31 17.74 -50.95 19.54
CA THR A 31 18.46 -50.38 20.67
C THR A 31 18.13 -48.90 20.65
N PHE A 32 17.35 -48.43 21.62
CA PHE A 32 17.26 -47.00 21.91
C PHE A 32 18.65 -46.54 22.34
N ALA A 33 19.53 -46.29 21.38
CA ALA A 33 20.76 -45.56 21.59
C ALA A 33 20.31 -44.15 21.99
N LEU A 34 20.31 -43.87 23.29
CA LEU A 34 20.03 -42.56 23.86
C LEU A 34 20.96 -41.57 23.16
N LYS A 35 20.44 -40.85 22.16
CA LYS A 35 21.16 -39.76 21.53
C LYS A 35 21.38 -38.70 22.59
N GLN A 36 22.63 -38.53 22.99
CA GLN A 36 23.04 -37.48 23.89
C GLN A 36 22.81 -36.13 23.19
N ARG A 37 21.73 -35.44 23.58
CA ARG A 37 21.33 -34.18 22.93
C ARG A 37 22.32 -33.06 23.22
N ASN A 38 22.80 -32.99 24.47
CA ASN A 38 23.66 -31.92 24.98
C ASN A 38 25.05 -32.36 25.44
N TYR A 39 25.42 -33.64 25.29
CA TYR A 39 26.72 -34.15 25.74
C TYR A 39 27.53 -34.64 24.56
N ASP A 40 28.77 -34.19 24.49
CA ASP A 40 29.72 -34.61 23.49
C ASP A 40 30.62 -35.73 24.04
N PRO A 41 30.54 -36.97 23.50
CA PRO A 41 31.27 -38.11 24.03
C PRO A 41 32.79 -38.01 23.87
N GLU A 42 33.30 -37.23 22.91
CA GLU A 42 34.74 -37.09 22.70
C GLU A 42 35.37 -36.12 23.71
N THR A 43 34.75 -34.96 23.89
CA THR A 43 35.25 -33.92 24.81
C THR A 43 34.73 -34.08 26.24
N ARG A 44 33.80 -35.01 26.47
CA ARG A 44 33.13 -35.29 27.76
C ARG A 44 32.51 -34.05 28.41
N ASN A 45 32.16 -33.04 27.63
CA ASN A 45 31.64 -31.76 28.07
C ASN A 45 30.29 -31.45 27.41
N LEU A 46 29.68 -30.33 27.79
CA LEU A 46 28.47 -29.84 27.12
C LEU A 46 28.76 -29.58 25.63
N ARG A 47 27.89 -30.11 24.76
CA ARG A 47 27.91 -29.87 23.33
C ARG A 47 27.70 -28.37 23.08
N LYS A 48 28.78 -27.67 22.73
CA LYS A 48 28.71 -26.29 22.27
C LYS A 48 28.20 -26.28 20.82
N ARG A 49 27.44 -25.25 20.44
CA ARG A 49 27.06 -25.06 19.05
C ARG A 49 28.33 -24.71 18.28
N ASP A 50 28.64 -25.47 17.24
CA ASP A 50 29.78 -25.17 16.37
C ASP A 50 29.55 -23.79 15.75
N ALA A 51 30.56 -22.91 15.83
CA ALA A 51 30.45 -21.54 15.32
C ALA A 51 30.20 -21.49 13.80
N GLU A 52 30.49 -22.59 13.08
CA GLU A 52 30.17 -22.75 11.66
C GLU A 52 28.66 -22.84 11.38
N ASP A 53 27.84 -23.29 12.34
CA ASP A 53 26.37 -23.37 12.20
C ASP A 53 25.66 -22.02 12.41
N GLY A 54 26.42 -20.95 12.66
CA GLY A 54 25.91 -19.57 12.77
C GLY A 54 25.86 -18.81 11.45
N ASN A 55 26.35 -19.41 10.36
CA ASN A 55 26.61 -18.70 9.11
C ASN A 55 25.63 -19.01 7.97
N GLN A 56 24.61 -19.84 8.21
CA GLN A 56 23.68 -20.27 7.18
C GLN A 56 22.50 -19.29 7.11
N ASP A 57 22.63 -18.30 6.22
CA ASP A 57 21.53 -17.48 5.69
C ASP A 57 20.88 -16.45 6.65
N THR A 58 21.68 -15.49 7.14
CA THR A 58 21.17 -14.32 7.88
C THR A 58 20.79 -13.20 6.91
N VAL A 59 19.68 -12.49 7.17
CA VAL A 59 19.21 -11.33 6.37
C VAL A 59 20.31 -10.28 6.15
N GLU A 60 21.17 -10.06 7.15
CA GLU A 60 22.29 -9.13 7.07
C GLU A 60 23.26 -9.48 5.94
N LYS A 61 23.57 -10.77 5.74
CA LYS A 61 24.43 -11.24 4.65
C LYS A 61 23.73 -11.20 3.29
N ALA A 62 22.41 -11.39 3.27
CA ALA A 62 21.63 -11.30 2.04
C ALA A 62 21.50 -9.86 1.53
N VAL A 63 21.59 -8.87 2.42
CA VAL A 63 21.48 -7.44 2.11
C VAL A 63 22.87 -6.78 2.00
N GLU A 64 23.92 -7.44 2.49
CA GLU A 64 25.31 -7.00 2.34
C GLU A 64 25.64 -6.77 0.86
N GLY A 65 26.08 -5.56 0.52
CA GLY A 65 26.40 -5.16 -0.85
C GLY A 65 25.23 -4.69 -1.72
N LEU A 66 23.96 -4.88 -1.31
CA LEU A 66 22.81 -4.42 -2.09
C LEU A 66 22.80 -2.89 -2.25
N ALA A 67 23.16 -2.15 -1.19
CA ALA A 67 23.28 -0.70 -1.25
C ALA A 67 24.35 -0.25 -2.25
N GLU A 68 25.50 -0.93 -2.29
CA GLU A 68 26.58 -0.62 -3.23
C GLU A 68 26.19 -0.93 -4.68
N MET A 69 25.42 -2.01 -4.91
CA MET A 69 24.88 -2.32 -6.24
C MET A 69 23.89 -1.25 -6.70
N ILE A 70 22.98 -0.81 -5.83
CA ILE A 70 22.00 0.23 -6.15
C ILE A 70 22.70 1.56 -6.50
N ILE A 71 23.74 1.93 -5.74
CA ILE A 71 24.50 3.15 -6.00
C ILE A 71 25.22 3.06 -7.35
N LYS A 72 25.86 1.93 -7.66
CA LYS A 72 26.52 1.70 -8.96
C LYS A 72 25.52 1.73 -10.12
N GLU A 73 24.35 1.13 -9.95
CA GLU A 73 23.29 1.13 -10.97
C GLU A 73 22.73 2.55 -11.20
N ASP A 74 22.59 3.37 -10.16
CA ASP A 74 22.16 4.78 -10.28
C ASP A 74 23.24 5.63 -10.97
N GLU A 75 24.52 5.39 -10.67
CA GLU A 75 25.65 6.04 -11.32
C GLU A 75 25.73 5.67 -12.81
N GLU A 76 25.55 4.39 -13.16
CA GLU A 76 25.49 3.91 -14.54
C GLU A 76 24.32 4.54 -15.31
N LYS A 77 23.12 4.59 -14.72
CA LYS A 77 21.94 5.25 -15.33
C LYS A 77 22.10 6.77 -15.49
N ARG A 78 22.87 7.42 -14.61
CA ARG A 78 23.16 8.86 -14.73
C ARG A 78 24.28 9.12 -15.74
N ALA A 79 25.18 8.16 -15.95
CA ALA A 79 26.25 8.22 -16.94
C ALA A 79 25.76 7.85 -18.35
N GLU A 80 24.69 7.06 -18.47
CA GLU A 80 23.95 6.91 -19.73
C GLU A 80 23.55 8.31 -20.23
N GLU A 81 24.02 8.66 -21.43
CA GLU A 81 23.76 9.96 -22.03
C GLU A 81 22.25 10.20 -22.09
N LEU A 82 21.82 11.33 -21.55
CA LEU A 82 20.43 11.73 -21.45
C LEU A 82 19.79 11.66 -22.85
N ASP A 83 18.95 10.66 -23.10
CA ASP A 83 18.34 10.47 -24.42
C ASP A 83 17.37 11.62 -24.74
N LEU A 84 17.90 12.61 -25.46
CA LEU A 84 17.20 13.83 -25.89
C LEU A 84 15.95 13.51 -26.73
N PHE A 85 15.86 12.32 -27.34
CA PHE A 85 14.70 11.90 -28.13
C PHE A 85 13.57 11.34 -27.29
N ASN A 86 13.86 10.84 -26.09
CA ASN A 86 12.85 10.36 -25.15
C ASN A 86 12.17 11.50 -24.38
N ILE A 87 12.78 12.69 -24.39
CA ILE A 87 12.18 13.91 -23.85
C ILE A 87 11.20 14.45 -24.88
N GLN A 88 9.91 14.26 -24.62
CA GLN A 88 8.87 14.88 -25.45
C GLN A 88 8.98 16.42 -25.39
N PRO A 89 8.86 17.12 -26.53
CA PRO A 89 8.76 18.57 -26.51
C PRO A 89 7.52 18.98 -25.72
N LYS A 90 7.73 19.70 -24.62
CA LYS A 90 6.63 20.22 -23.80
C LYS A 90 5.83 21.28 -24.57
N ARG A 91 4.57 21.44 -24.18
CA ARG A 91 3.71 22.49 -24.75
C ARG A 91 4.30 23.88 -24.46
N PRO A 92 4.20 24.86 -25.37
CA PRO A 92 4.71 26.22 -25.15
C PRO A 92 4.19 26.90 -23.88
N ASN A 93 2.97 26.57 -23.44
CA ASN A 93 2.32 27.12 -22.25
C ASN A 93 2.54 26.30 -20.97
N TRP A 94 3.34 25.23 -21.02
CA TRP A 94 3.61 24.36 -19.86
C TRP A 94 4.09 25.16 -18.67
N ASP A 95 5.05 26.07 -18.89
CA ASP A 95 5.71 26.79 -17.82
C ASP A 95 4.77 27.85 -17.22
N LEU A 96 4.04 28.54 -18.10
CA LEU A 96 2.99 29.48 -17.69
C LEU A 96 1.92 28.78 -16.84
N LYS A 97 1.48 27.59 -17.24
CA LYS A 97 0.51 26.82 -16.47
C LYS A 97 1.07 26.43 -15.10
N ARG A 98 2.30 25.90 -15.04
CA ARG A 98 2.95 25.51 -13.80
C ARG A 98 3.09 26.68 -12.82
N ASP A 99 3.55 27.82 -13.31
CA ASP A 99 3.75 29.02 -12.49
C ASP A 99 2.43 29.64 -12.05
N MET A 100 1.40 29.60 -12.90
CA MET A 100 0.05 30.01 -12.57
C MET A 100 -0.57 29.09 -11.52
N ASP A 101 -0.46 27.77 -11.67
CA ASP A 101 -1.01 26.78 -10.73
C ASP A 101 -0.43 26.98 -9.32
N ASN A 102 0.87 27.30 -9.20
CA ASN A 102 1.50 27.55 -7.90
C ASN A 102 1.00 28.85 -7.24
N ARG A 103 0.69 29.89 -8.04
CA ARG A 103 0.07 31.12 -7.54
C ARG A 103 -1.39 30.89 -7.15
N MET A 104 -2.14 30.15 -7.97
CA MET A 104 -3.54 29.82 -7.74
C MET A 104 -3.71 28.96 -6.49
N SER A 105 -2.85 27.96 -6.25
CA SER A 105 -2.88 27.12 -5.03
C SER A 105 -2.95 27.93 -3.73
N LYS A 106 -2.17 29.01 -3.62
CA LYS A 106 -2.19 29.89 -2.44
C LYS A 106 -3.50 30.68 -2.33
N LEU A 107 -4.03 31.11 -3.47
CA LEU A 107 -5.28 31.86 -3.54
C LEU A 107 -6.49 30.96 -3.27
N ASP A 108 -6.51 29.75 -3.83
CA ASP A 108 -7.57 28.76 -3.65
C ASP A 108 -7.71 28.37 -2.19
N ARG A 109 -6.59 28.21 -1.46
CA ARG A 109 -6.63 27.94 -0.02
C ARG A 109 -7.32 29.07 0.76
N LYS A 110 -6.95 30.32 0.50
CA LYS A 110 -7.57 31.50 1.13
C LYS A 110 -9.03 31.66 0.73
N THR A 111 -9.35 31.35 -0.52
CA THR A 111 -10.72 31.40 -1.05
C THR A 111 -11.59 30.36 -0.36
N ASN A 112 -11.11 29.13 -0.19
CA ASN A 112 -11.80 28.07 0.56
C ASN A 112 -11.96 28.42 2.05
N GLU A 113 -10.95 29.03 2.67
CA GLU A 113 -11.05 29.56 4.03
C GLU A 113 -12.13 30.64 4.15
N ALA A 114 -12.15 31.60 3.21
CA ALA A 114 -13.17 32.66 3.16
C ALA A 114 -14.57 32.12 2.88
N ILE A 115 -14.70 31.15 1.97
CA ILE A 115 -15.95 30.44 1.72
C ILE A 115 -16.43 29.78 3.01
N ALA A 116 -15.55 29.08 3.72
CA ALA A 116 -15.90 28.43 4.99
C ALA A 116 -16.31 29.43 6.08
N THR A 117 -15.67 30.61 6.19
CA THR A 117 -16.09 31.64 7.15
C THR A 117 -17.46 32.21 6.79
N ILE A 118 -17.72 32.49 5.52
CA ILE A 118 -19.04 32.95 5.03
C ILE A 118 -20.11 31.89 5.32
N PHE A 119 -19.85 30.62 5.04
CA PHE A 119 -20.78 29.53 5.37
C PHE A 119 -21.08 29.45 6.86
N ARG A 120 -20.08 29.58 7.74
CA ARG A 120 -20.31 29.60 9.19
C ARG A 120 -21.17 30.77 9.62
N GLN A 121 -20.91 31.97 9.10
CA GLN A 121 -21.71 33.16 9.41
C GLN A 121 -23.17 32.99 8.95
N ARG A 122 -23.38 32.47 7.73
CA ARG A 122 -24.72 32.19 7.19
C ARG A 122 -25.45 31.11 8.00
N LEU A 123 -24.77 30.05 8.41
CA LEU A 123 -25.37 29.03 9.27
C LEU A 123 -25.72 29.57 10.66
N GLN A 124 -24.89 30.46 11.22
CA GLN A 124 -25.19 31.11 12.51
C GLN A 124 -26.36 32.06 12.41
N SER A 125 -26.47 32.87 11.34
CA SER A 125 -27.62 33.76 11.14
C SER A 125 -28.92 32.96 10.97
N LEU A 126 -28.87 31.85 10.21
CA LEU A 126 -30.04 31.01 10.00
C LEU A 126 -30.48 30.30 11.30
N ARG A 127 -29.54 29.78 12.09
CA ARG A 127 -29.81 29.21 13.43
C ARG A 127 -30.25 30.23 14.47
N LYS A 128 -29.96 31.51 14.30
CA LYS A 128 -30.50 32.56 15.18
C LYS A 128 -31.97 32.84 14.90
N ASN A 129 -32.39 32.66 13.65
CA ASN A 129 -33.75 32.91 13.19
C ASN A 129 -34.66 31.67 13.28
N GLN A 130 -34.10 30.46 13.45
CA GLN A 130 -34.81 29.17 13.55
C GLN A 130 -34.48 28.45 14.86
N ASP A 131 -35.33 27.53 15.29
CA ASP A 131 -35.12 26.76 16.52
C ASP A 131 -33.79 25.97 16.49
N PRO A 132 -33.03 25.92 17.60
CA PRO A 132 -31.68 25.32 17.65
C PRO A 132 -31.65 23.80 17.39
N SER A 133 -32.80 23.12 17.39
CA SER A 133 -32.95 21.70 17.08
C SER A 133 -33.37 21.43 15.63
N ALA A 134 -33.67 22.46 14.83
CA ALA A 134 -34.10 22.29 13.45
C ALA A 134 -32.90 21.90 12.56
N GLN A 135 -33.06 20.82 11.80
CA GLN A 135 -32.08 20.39 10.82
C GLN A 135 -32.10 21.38 9.65
N VAL A 136 -31.01 22.12 9.47
CA VAL A 136 -30.91 23.15 8.42
C VAL A 136 -30.69 22.45 7.07
N ASP A 137 -31.73 22.40 6.23
CA ASP A 137 -31.60 21.99 4.83
C ASP A 137 -30.96 23.13 4.01
N LEU A 138 -29.63 23.08 3.92
CA LEU A 138 -28.80 24.04 3.21
C LEU A 138 -29.21 24.19 1.74
N VAL A 139 -29.60 23.10 1.07
CA VAL A 139 -29.88 23.11 -0.37
C VAL A 139 -31.20 23.84 -0.65
N ALA A 140 -32.24 23.55 0.14
CA ALA A 140 -33.50 24.28 0.04
C ALA A 140 -33.36 25.77 0.36
N SER A 141 -32.56 26.12 1.38
CA SER A 141 -32.32 27.52 1.76
C SER A 141 -31.55 28.32 0.71
N ILE A 142 -30.59 27.69 0.01
CA ILE A 142 -29.82 28.34 -1.06
C ILE A 142 -30.72 28.59 -2.27
N ASN A 143 -31.50 27.59 -2.69
CA ASN A 143 -32.41 27.73 -3.83
C ASN A 143 -33.49 28.79 -3.59
N ALA A 144 -34.04 28.87 -2.36
CA ALA A 144 -35.00 29.92 -2.00
C ALA A 144 -34.37 31.33 -2.04
N ALA A 145 -33.16 31.48 -1.52
CA ALA A 145 -32.43 32.76 -1.53
C ALA A 145 -31.88 33.18 -2.91
N GLU A 146 -31.79 32.26 -3.87
CA GLU A 146 -31.52 32.57 -5.27
C GLU A 146 -32.80 33.06 -5.96
N HIS A 147 -33.93 32.37 -5.75
CA HIS A 147 -35.22 32.79 -6.31
C HIS A 147 -35.65 34.18 -5.83
N GLU A 148 -35.53 34.49 -4.53
CA GLU A 148 -35.85 35.82 -3.99
C GLU A 148 -34.97 36.93 -4.59
N ARG A 149 -33.70 36.63 -4.89
CA ARG A 149 -32.79 37.60 -5.51
C ARG A 149 -33.10 37.81 -6.99
N ASP A 150 -33.38 36.73 -7.71
CA ASP A 150 -33.78 36.80 -9.11
C ASP A 150 -35.11 37.58 -9.25
N GLU A 151 -36.07 37.37 -8.35
CA GLU A 151 -37.31 38.16 -8.27
C GLU A 151 -37.03 39.64 -7.98
N GLN A 152 -36.20 39.96 -6.98
CA GLN A 152 -35.82 41.36 -6.68
C GLN A 152 -35.14 42.05 -7.87
N THR A 153 -34.20 41.38 -8.54
CA THR A 153 -33.54 41.95 -9.72
C THR A 153 -34.49 42.16 -10.89
N ARG A 154 -35.54 41.33 -11.00
CA ARG A 154 -36.56 41.45 -12.03
C ARG A 154 -37.50 42.62 -11.73
N GLU A 155 -37.93 42.78 -10.48
CA GLU A 155 -38.75 43.91 -10.03
C GLU A 155 -37.99 45.24 -10.20
N GLU A 156 -36.71 45.31 -9.84
CA GLU A 156 -35.86 46.50 -10.07
C GLU A 156 -35.74 46.86 -11.57
N SER A 157 -35.75 45.86 -12.46
CA SER A 157 -35.71 46.09 -13.92
C SER A 157 -37.06 46.50 -14.53
N GLU A 158 -38.17 46.28 -13.82
CA GLU A 158 -39.51 46.69 -14.25
C GLU A 158 -39.89 48.08 -13.70
N GLU A 159 -39.18 48.59 -12.70
CA GLU A 159 -39.37 49.93 -12.11
C GLU A 159 -38.49 51.05 -12.73
N GLU A 160 -37.45 50.71 -13.52
CA GLU A 160 -36.66 51.65 -14.36
C GLU A 160 -37.22 51.84 -15.77
#